data_AF-A0A392NSZ6-F1
#
_entry.id   AF-A0A392NSZ6-F1
#
_cell.length_a   1.000
_cell.length_b   1.000
_cell.length_c   1.000
_cell.angle_alpha   90.00
_cell.angle_beta   90.00
_cell.angle_gamma   90.00
#
_symmetry.space_group_name_H-M   'P 1'
#
loop_
_entity.id
_entity.type
_entity.pdbx_description
1 polymer ?
#
loop_
_entity_poly.entity_id
_entity_poly.type
_entity_poly.pdbx_seq_one_letter_code
_entity_poly.pdbx_strand_id
1 'polypeptide(L)'
;MMWDIKWYKYIQGLVPEHFQHRFNKDDKIPGEIFNEKHEDLLEKSLNWLKDTAQSCSVVAALIAGLSFATSGSVPGGNNESGKPILEGQPAFEGFAISSSIGLYSSGTAVIMFLAILTSRNQIKDFNIILPTKLLVGLTSLFVSIVAMFISFCAGHFFVLTDKY
;
A
#
# COMPACT_ATOMS: atom_id res chain seq x y z
N MET A 1 11.01 -16.94 8.42
CA MET A 1 10.97 -15.67 9.20
C MET A 1 9.66 -15.44 9.96
N MET A 2 8.53 -15.16 9.31
CA MET A 2 7.24 -14.93 10.01
C MET A 2 6.82 -16.13 10.87
N TRP A 3 7.04 -17.35 10.37
CA TRP A 3 6.83 -18.57 11.13
C TRP A 3 7.75 -18.67 12.35
N ASP A 4 9.04 -18.38 12.18
CA ASP A 4 10.04 -18.46 13.25
C ASP A 4 9.76 -17.45 14.35
N ILE A 5 9.30 -16.24 14.00
CA ILE A 5 8.85 -15.22 14.96
C ILE A 5 7.60 -15.71 15.73
N LYS A 6 6.61 -16.27 15.03
CA LYS A 6 5.41 -16.82 15.67
C LYS A 6 5.76 -17.99 16.59
N TRP A 7 6.65 -18.87 16.14
CA TRP A 7 7.12 -20.02 16.91
C TRP A 7 7.92 -19.58 18.14
N TYR A 8 8.82 -18.61 17.99
CA TYR A 8 9.57 -18.03 19.10
C TYR A 8 8.62 -17.44 20.16
N LYS A 9 7.64 -16.63 19.76
CA LYS A 9 6.62 -16.08 20.67
C LYS A 9 5.77 -17.16 21.33
N TYR A 10 5.40 -18.21 20.57
CA TYR A 10 4.64 -19.33 21.09
C TYR A 10 5.42 -20.08 22.18
N ILE A 11 6.68 -20.43 21.91
CA ILE A 11 7.56 -21.07 22.89
C ILE A 11 7.80 -20.15 24.10
N GLN A 12 8.01 -18.85 23.87
CA GLN A 12 8.18 -17.85 24.94
C GLN A 12 6.97 -17.80 25.89
N GLY A 13 5.76 -18.01 25.38
CA GLY A 13 4.53 -18.05 26.19
C GLY A 13 4.31 -19.38 26.91
N LEU A 14 4.95 -20.48 26.49
CA LEU A 14 4.86 -21.79 27.13
C LEU A 14 5.86 -21.98 28.27
N VAL A 15 7.01 -21.30 28.19
CA VAL A 15 8.10 -21.46 29.14
C VAL A 15 7.97 -20.44 30.28
N PRO A 16 8.26 -20.80 31.54
CA PRO A 16 8.25 -19.85 32.65
C PRO A 16 9.14 -18.62 32.38
N GLU A 17 8.68 -17.44 32.81
CA GLU A 17 9.28 -16.14 32.48
C GLU A 17 10.79 -16.04 32.77
N HIS A 18 11.25 -16.66 33.86
CA HIS A 18 12.66 -16.63 34.26
C HIS A 18 13.60 -17.30 33.23
N PHE A 19 13.11 -18.18 32.35
CA PHE A 19 13.93 -18.75 31.27
C PHE A 19 14.20 -17.76 30.14
N GLN A 20 13.38 -16.72 29.98
CA GLN A 20 13.59 -15.70 28.95
C GLN A 20 14.83 -14.85 29.23
N HIS A 21 15.27 -14.82 30.49
CA HIS A 21 16.45 -14.09 30.96
C HIS A 21 17.61 -15.01 31.35
N ARG A 22 17.51 -16.32 31.10
CA ARG A 22 18.57 -17.26 31.42
C ARG A 22 19.66 -17.22 30.36
N PHE A 23 20.90 -17.07 30.79
CA PHE A 23 22.07 -17.12 29.93
C PHE A 23 22.43 -18.56 29.51
N ASN A 24 22.91 -18.72 28.28
CA ASN A 24 23.55 -19.94 27.82
C ASN A 24 25.05 -19.96 28.24
N LYS A 25 25.81 -20.96 27.77
CA LYS A 25 27.26 -21.08 28.06
C LYS A 25 28.11 -19.95 27.45
N ASP A 26 27.54 -19.18 26.53
CA ASP A 26 28.18 -18.06 25.83
C ASP A 26 27.68 -16.71 26.36
N ASP A 27 27.05 -16.68 27.55
CA ASP A 27 26.46 -15.50 28.18
C ASP A 27 25.39 -14.79 27.35
N LYS A 28 24.60 -15.54 26.56
CA LYS A 28 23.50 -15.02 25.73
C LYS A 28 22.13 -15.48 26.20
N ILE A 29 21.14 -14.59 26.15
CA ILE A 29 19.73 -14.92 26.38
C ILE A 29 19.04 -15.45 25.11
N PRO A 30 17.92 -16.19 25.22
CA PRO A 30 17.22 -16.75 24.05
C PRO A 30 16.86 -15.71 22.97
N GLY A 31 16.51 -14.49 23.38
CA GLY A 31 16.17 -13.41 22.45
C GLY A 31 17.37 -12.89 21.65
N GLU A 32 18.57 -12.89 22.23
CA GLU A 32 19.80 -12.50 21.55
C GLU A 32 20.18 -13.57 20.51
N ILE A 33 20.14 -14.84 20.90
CA ILE A 33 20.42 -15.96 19.98
C ILE A 33 19.44 -15.97 18.81
N PHE A 34 18.16 -15.67 19.07
CA PHE A 34 17.16 -15.58 18.01
C PHE A 34 17.45 -14.42 17.07
N ASN A 35 17.77 -13.23 17.59
CA ASN A 35 18.10 -12.06 16.78
C ASN A 35 19.36 -12.29 15.93
N GLU A 36 20.45 -12.77 16.52
CA GLU A 36 21.70 -13.04 15.79
C GLU A 36 21.50 -14.04 14.64
N LYS A 37 20.75 -15.13 14.87
CA LYS A 37 20.48 -16.12 13.83
C LYS A 37 19.61 -15.60 12.68
N HIS A 38 18.84 -14.54 12.90
CA HIS A 38 17.90 -14.01 11.92
C HIS A 38 18.24 -12.57 11.49
N GLU A 39 19.40 -12.04 11.87
CA GLU A 39 19.81 -10.66 11.58
C GLU A 39 19.92 -10.40 10.06
N ASP A 40 20.63 -11.27 9.34
CA ASP A 40 20.75 -11.19 7.87
C ASP A 40 19.38 -11.29 7.17
N LEU A 41 18.49 -12.15 7.68
CA LEU A 41 17.13 -12.27 7.16
C LEU A 41 16.29 -11.02 7.46
N LEU A 42 16.42 -10.42 8.65
CA LEU A 42 15.81 -9.14 9.03
C LEU A 42 16.27 -8.03 8.10
N GLU A 43 17.57 -7.90 7.89
CA GLU A 43 18.13 -6.88 7.01
C GLU A 43 17.61 -7.04 5.58
N LYS A 44 17.68 -8.25 5.01
CA LYS A 44 17.15 -8.54 3.66
C LYS A 44 15.66 -8.23 3.56
N SER A 45 14.88 -8.57 4.57
CA SER A 45 13.43 -8.33 4.57
C SER A 45 13.07 -6.85 4.70
N LEU A 46 13.83 -6.08 5.49
CA LEU A 46 13.68 -4.63 5.61
C LEU A 46 14.05 -3.93 4.30
N ASN A 47 15.15 -4.35 3.66
CA ASN A 47 15.57 -3.81 2.37
C ASN A 47 14.53 -4.12 1.29
N TRP A 48 14.08 -5.36 1.19
CA TRP A 48 13.00 -5.74 0.25
C TRP A 48 11.73 -4.90 0.46
N LEU A 49 11.35 -4.67 1.71
CA LEU A 49 10.15 -3.91 2.05
C LEU A 49 10.30 -2.42 1.70
N LYS A 50 11.50 -1.84 1.88
CA LYS A 50 11.80 -0.46 1.46
C LYS A 50 11.81 -0.33 -0.06
N ASP A 51 12.49 -1.23 -0.76
CA ASP A 51 12.57 -1.21 -2.23
C ASP A 51 11.17 -1.33 -2.84
N THR A 52 10.36 -2.27 -2.33
CA THR A 52 8.97 -2.45 -2.75
C THR A 52 8.14 -1.20 -2.46
N ALA A 53 8.22 -0.65 -1.24
CA ALA A 53 7.47 0.56 -0.88
C ALA A 53 7.87 1.75 -1.77
N GLN A 54 9.15 1.92 -2.08
CA GLN A 54 9.62 2.98 -2.96
C GLN A 54 9.08 2.82 -4.39
N SER A 55 9.25 1.64 -5.00
CA SER A 55 8.74 1.38 -6.35
C SER A 55 7.23 1.54 -6.44
N CYS A 56 6.48 0.98 -5.48
CA CYS A 56 5.03 1.09 -5.45
C CYS A 56 4.55 2.52 -5.14
N SER A 57 5.28 3.30 -4.34
CA SER A 57 4.95 4.70 -4.08
C SER A 57 5.04 5.56 -5.34
N VAL A 58 6.01 5.30 -6.22
CA VAL A 58 6.12 5.98 -7.51
C VAL A 58 4.89 5.67 -8.38
N VAL A 59 4.51 4.40 -8.48
CA VAL A 59 3.31 4.00 -9.24
C VAL A 59 2.04 4.62 -8.64
N ALA A 60 1.90 4.61 -7.32
CA ALA A 60 0.76 5.23 -6.63
C ALA A 60 0.69 6.74 -6.87
N ALA A 61 1.82 7.44 -6.82
CA ALA A 61 1.89 8.87 -7.08
C ALA A 61 1.52 9.19 -8.55
N LEU A 62 1.97 8.37 -9.50
CA LEU A 62 1.58 8.49 -10.89
C LEU A 62 0.07 8.35 -11.06
N ILE A 63 -0.54 7.28 -10.52
CA ILE A 63 -2.01 7.08 -10.64
C ILE A 63 -2.78 8.22 -9.96
N ALA A 64 -2.30 8.72 -8.82
CA ALA A 64 -2.90 9.88 -8.16
C ALA A 64 -2.87 11.12 -9.06
N GLY A 65 -1.72 11.39 -9.71
CA GLY A 65 -1.56 12.49 -10.66
C GLY A 65 -2.45 12.35 -11.89
N LEU A 66 -2.54 11.16 -12.47
CA LEU A 66 -3.44 10.89 -13.59
C LEU A 66 -4.91 11.07 -13.19
N SER A 67 -5.32 10.52 -12.03
CA SER A 67 -6.69 10.67 -11.53
C SER A 67 -7.04 12.13 -11.24
N PHE A 68 -6.10 12.90 -10.67
CA PHE A 68 -6.26 14.33 -10.46
C PHE A 68 -6.41 15.09 -11.77
N ALA A 69 -5.56 14.82 -12.76
CA ALA A 69 -5.67 15.42 -14.09
C ALA A 69 -7.02 15.10 -14.77
N THR A 70 -7.49 13.86 -14.68
CA THR A 70 -8.80 13.46 -15.24
C THR A 70 -9.98 14.13 -14.55
N SER A 71 -9.86 14.45 -13.25
CA SER A 71 -10.92 15.19 -12.54
C SER A 71 -11.03 16.65 -12.99
N GLY A 72 -9.93 17.25 -13.45
CA GLY A 72 -9.92 18.60 -14.02
C GLY A 72 -10.33 18.64 -15.50
N SER A 73 -10.04 17.57 -16.24
CA SER A 73 -10.32 17.46 -17.69
C SER A 73 -11.43 16.46 -17.96
N VAL A 74 -12.65 16.84 -17.57
CA VAL A 74 -13.82 15.96 -17.67
C VAL A 74 -14.19 15.72 -19.14
N PRO A 75 -14.46 14.47 -19.56
CA PRO A 75 -14.93 14.18 -20.92
C PRO A 75 -16.14 15.04 -21.28
N GLY A 76 -16.20 15.53 -22.52
CA GLY A 76 -17.31 16.36 -23.02
C GLY A 76 -17.29 17.82 -22.57
N GLY A 77 -16.44 18.21 -21.60
CA GLY A 77 -16.31 19.59 -21.14
C GLY A 77 -17.49 20.08 -20.28
N ASN A 78 -17.46 21.38 -19.98
CA ASN A 78 -18.47 22.04 -19.14
C ASN A 78 -19.34 22.97 -19.98
N ASN A 79 -20.61 23.09 -19.61
CA ASN A 79 -21.54 24.07 -20.18
C ASN A 79 -21.21 25.49 -19.68
N GLU A 80 -21.91 26.50 -20.22
CA GLU A 80 -21.74 27.92 -19.84
C GLU A 80 -22.03 28.18 -18.35
N SER A 81 -22.77 27.29 -17.68
CA SER A 81 -23.05 27.33 -16.25
C SER A 81 -22.01 26.57 -15.39
N GLY A 82 -20.96 26.02 -16.01
CA GLY A 82 -19.89 25.27 -15.35
C GLY A 82 -20.22 23.82 -15.01
N LYS A 83 -21.37 23.29 -15.45
CA LYS A 83 -21.78 21.89 -15.23
C LYS A 83 -21.27 20.98 -16.34
N PRO A 84 -20.88 19.73 -16.03
CA PRO A 84 -20.45 18.79 -17.05
C PRO A 84 -21.57 18.52 -18.07
N ILE A 85 -21.25 18.59 -19.36
CA ILE A 85 -22.24 18.45 -20.45
C ILE A 85 -22.84 17.03 -20.49
N LEU A 86 -22.09 16.04 -20.02
CA LEU A 86 -22.47 14.63 -19.99
C LEU A 86 -23.13 14.20 -18.68
N GLU A 87 -23.54 15.16 -17.82
CA GLU A 87 -24.26 14.91 -16.57
C GLU A 87 -25.53 14.06 -16.81
N GLY A 88 -25.71 13.01 -16.01
CA GLY A 88 -26.84 12.07 -16.10
C GLY A 88 -26.65 10.89 -17.06
N GLN A 89 -25.52 10.80 -17.78
CA GLN A 89 -25.19 9.58 -18.53
C GLN A 89 -24.53 8.53 -17.61
N PRO A 90 -24.94 7.25 -17.66
CA PRO A 90 -24.41 6.22 -16.76
C PRO A 90 -22.90 6.00 -16.94
N ALA A 91 -22.38 6.17 -18.16
CA ALA A 91 -20.94 6.10 -18.43
C ALA A 91 -20.17 7.27 -17.78
N PHE A 92 -20.79 8.45 -17.66
CA PHE A 92 -20.19 9.64 -17.05
C PHE A 92 -20.14 9.50 -15.54
N GLU A 93 -21.23 9.02 -14.93
CA GLU A 93 -21.26 8.71 -13.50
C GLU A 93 -20.25 7.62 -13.14
N GLY A 94 -20.17 6.55 -13.95
CA GLY A 94 -19.16 5.50 -13.80
C GLY A 94 -17.73 6.05 -13.90
N PHE A 95 -17.47 6.94 -14.86
CA PHE A 95 -16.19 7.63 -15.00
C PHE A 95 -15.84 8.49 -13.77
N ALA A 96 -16.79 9.31 -13.30
CA ALA A 96 -16.57 10.22 -12.17
C ALA A 96 -16.31 9.44 -10.88
N ILE A 97 -17.16 8.45 -10.58
CA ILE A 97 -17.06 7.62 -9.37
C ILE A 97 -15.75 6.84 -9.37
N SER A 98 -15.40 6.17 -10.48
CA SER A 98 -14.16 5.41 -10.58
C SER A 98 -12.91 6.30 -10.46
N SER A 99 -12.92 7.48 -11.10
CA SER A 99 -11.82 8.45 -10.97
C SER A 99 -11.63 8.92 -9.53
N SER A 100 -12.72 9.20 -8.80
CA SER A 100 -12.65 9.55 -7.37
C SER A 100 -12.11 8.41 -6.51
N ILE A 101 -12.59 7.17 -6.72
CA ILE A 101 -12.10 5.98 -5.99
C ILE A 101 -10.61 5.79 -6.27
N GLY A 102 -10.19 5.90 -7.53
CA GLY A 102 -8.78 5.84 -7.93
C GLY A 102 -7.94 6.85 -7.17
N LEU A 103 -8.37 8.13 -7.13
CA LEU A 103 -7.65 9.19 -6.45
C LEU A 103 -7.49 8.93 -4.94
N TYR A 104 -8.58 8.63 -4.23
CA TYR A 104 -8.54 8.38 -2.79
C TYR A 104 -7.70 7.14 -2.46
N SER A 105 -7.91 6.05 -3.20
CA SER A 105 -7.20 4.79 -3.00
C SER A 105 -5.70 4.93 -3.31
N SER A 106 -5.33 5.69 -4.34
CA SER A 106 -3.92 5.98 -4.62
C SER A 106 -3.28 6.85 -3.55
N GLY A 107 -4.00 7.86 -3.05
CA GLY A 107 -3.52 8.71 -1.96
C GLY A 107 -3.26 7.91 -0.68
N THR A 108 -4.17 7.01 -0.31
CA THR A 108 -3.95 6.09 0.82
C THR A 108 -2.74 5.18 0.60
N ALA A 109 -2.54 4.65 -0.62
CA ALA A 109 -1.38 3.84 -0.94
C ALA A 109 -0.06 4.63 -0.76
N VAL A 110 0.02 5.87 -1.27
CA VAL A 110 1.18 6.75 -1.09
C VAL A 110 1.47 6.98 0.40
N ILE A 111 0.46 7.32 1.20
CA ILE A 111 0.62 7.55 2.64
C ILE A 111 1.16 6.29 3.35
N MET A 112 0.64 5.10 3.00
CA MET A 112 1.08 3.84 3.59
C MET A 112 2.52 3.49 3.22
N PHE A 113 2.91 3.65 1.95
CA PHE A 113 4.29 3.41 1.52
C PHE A 113 5.26 4.44 2.10
N LEU A 114 4.84 5.71 2.21
CA LEU A 114 5.64 6.72 2.89
C LEU A 114 5.81 6.38 4.37
N ALA A 115 4.74 5.94 5.05
CA ALA A 115 4.80 5.52 6.45
C ALA A 115 5.74 4.32 6.66
N ILE A 116 5.92 3.48 5.64
CA ILE A 116 6.91 2.39 5.64
C ILE A 116 8.33 2.96 5.51
N LEU A 117 8.57 3.84 4.53
CA LEU A 117 9.88 4.43 4.27
C LEU A 117 10.36 5.32 5.44
N THR A 118 9.44 5.99 6.13
CA THR A 118 9.73 6.81 7.32
C THR A 118 9.82 5.99 8.60
N SER A 119 9.33 4.74 8.61
CA SER A 119 9.43 3.88 9.78
C SER A 119 10.90 3.60 10.08
N ARG A 120 11.39 4.11 11.21
CA ARG A 120 12.75 3.83 11.70
C ARG A 120 12.88 2.30 11.84
N ASN A 121 14.04 1.73 11.48
CA ASN A 121 14.38 0.29 11.49
C ASN A 121 14.30 -0.36 12.90
N GLN A 122 13.19 -0.21 13.62
CA GLN A 122 12.98 -0.85 14.90
C GLN A 122 12.49 -2.27 14.65
N ILE A 123 13.37 -3.23 14.95
CA ILE A 123 13.12 -4.68 14.91
C ILE A 123 11.81 -5.05 15.64
N LYS A 124 11.39 -4.24 16.63
CA LYS A 124 10.13 -4.42 17.36
C LYS A 124 8.87 -4.19 16.50
N ASP A 125 8.91 -3.26 15.55
CA ASP A 125 7.75 -2.89 14.71
C ASP A 125 7.59 -3.82 13.49
N PHE A 126 8.64 -4.55 13.16
CA PHE A 126 8.67 -5.48 12.02
C PHE A 126 7.66 -6.63 12.17
N ASN A 127 7.35 -7.01 13.41
CA ASN A 127 6.62 -8.25 13.68
C ASN A 127 5.15 -8.22 13.25
N ILE A 128 4.50 -7.05 13.18
CA ILE A 128 3.07 -6.94 12.84
C ILE A 128 2.75 -5.62 12.10
N ILE A 129 3.24 -4.48 12.59
CA ILE A 129 2.80 -3.16 12.11
C ILE A 129 3.26 -2.90 10.67
N LEU A 130 4.54 -3.18 10.38
CA LEU A 130 5.14 -2.98 9.06
C LEU A 130 4.49 -3.84 7.95
N PRO A 131 4.31 -5.16 8.11
CA PRO A 131 3.64 -5.98 7.10
C PRO A 131 2.15 -5.62 6.92
N THR A 132 1.45 -5.17 7.97
CA THR A 132 0.07 -4.69 7.84
C THR A 132 -0.01 -3.41 7.03
N LYS A 133 0.86 -2.42 7.28
CA LYS A 133 0.93 -1.19 6.47
C LYS A 133 1.22 -1.51 5.00
N LEU A 134 2.13 -2.45 4.74
CA LEU A 134 2.45 -2.88 3.39
C LEU A 134 1.24 -3.51 2.70
N LEU A 135 0.52 -4.40 3.40
CA LEU A 135 -0.68 -5.04 2.88
C LEU A 135 -1.76 -4.00 2.52
N VAL A 136 -2.05 -3.07 3.43
CA VAL A 136 -3.04 -2.00 3.18
C VAL A 136 -2.62 -1.12 2.00
N GLY A 137 -1.33 -0.76 1.92
CA GLY A 137 -0.78 0.00 0.79
C GLY A 137 -0.95 -0.73 -0.54
N LEU A 138 -0.62 -2.02 -0.61
CA LEU A 138 -0.75 -2.85 -1.81
C LEU A 138 -2.21 -3.07 -2.22
N THR A 139 -3.12 -3.33 -1.27
CA THR A 139 -4.55 -3.49 -1.57
C THR A 139 -5.13 -2.19 -2.11
N SER A 140 -4.77 -1.06 -1.51
CA SER A 140 -5.21 0.27 -1.94
C SER A 140 -4.65 0.61 -3.33
N LEU A 141 -3.39 0.24 -3.60
CA LEU A 141 -2.80 0.40 -4.92
C LEU A 141 -3.53 -0.44 -5.99
N PHE A 142 -3.85 -1.69 -5.69
CA PHE A 142 -4.56 -2.55 -6.63
C PHE A 142 -5.95 -2.01 -6.96
N VAL A 143 -6.71 -1.57 -5.95
CA VAL A 143 -8.00 -0.91 -6.14
C VAL A 143 -7.87 0.34 -7.02
N SER A 144 -6.81 1.13 -6.79
CA SER A 144 -6.52 2.32 -7.59
C SER A 144 -6.27 2.00 -9.07
N ILE A 145 -5.48 0.94 -9.36
CA ILE A 145 -5.21 0.48 -10.73
C ILE A 145 -6.51 0.06 -11.42
N VAL A 146 -7.33 -0.76 -10.77
CA VAL A 146 -8.61 -1.22 -11.33
C VAL A 146 -9.55 -0.05 -11.60
N ALA A 147 -9.67 0.89 -10.66
CA ALA A 147 -10.49 2.08 -10.82
C ALA A 147 -10.03 2.95 -11.99
N MET A 148 -8.72 3.10 -12.18
CA MET A 148 -8.14 3.84 -13.29
C MET A 148 -8.45 3.18 -14.65
N PHE A 149 -8.41 1.85 -14.75
CA PHE A 149 -8.81 1.15 -15.97
C PHE A 149 -10.30 1.35 -16.30
N ILE A 150 -11.18 1.30 -15.29
CA ILE A 150 -12.61 1.56 -15.47
C ILE A 150 -12.84 2.99 -15.97
N SER A 151 -12.20 3.98 -15.34
CA SER A 151 -12.25 5.38 -15.76
C SER A 151 -11.76 5.54 -17.20
N PHE A 152 -10.63 4.93 -17.55
CA PHE A 152 -10.11 4.99 -18.92
C PHE A 152 -11.09 4.40 -19.95
N CYS A 153 -11.67 3.22 -19.69
CA CYS A 153 -12.66 2.61 -20.57
C CYS A 153 -13.91 3.49 -20.74
N ALA A 154 -14.42 4.07 -19.64
CA ALA A 154 -15.58 4.95 -19.68
C ALA A 154 -15.28 6.26 -20.44
N GLY A 155 -14.13 6.88 -20.19
CA GLY A 155 -13.69 8.07 -20.92
C GLY A 155 -13.49 7.80 -22.41
N HIS A 156 -12.87 6.67 -22.77
CA HIS A 156 -12.66 6.29 -24.17
C HIS A 156 -13.97 5.96 -24.89
N PHE A 157 -14.96 5.40 -24.19
CA PHE A 157 -16.29 5.20 -24.74
C PHE A 157 -16.92 6.52 -25.22
N PHE A 158 -16.77 7.60 -24.45
CA PHE A 158 -17.24 8.93 -24.87
C PHE A 158 -16.54 9.45 -26.12
N VAL A 159 -15.21 9.33 -26.18
CA VAL A 159 -14.42 9.77 -27.34
C VAL A 159 -14.83 9.02 -28.62
N LEU A 160 -15.20 7.74 -28.51
CA LEU A 160 -15.68 6.96 -29.65
C LEU A 160 -17.13 7.25 -30.03
N THR A 161 -17.99 7.52 -29.05
CA THR A 161 -19.42 7.75 -29.28
C THR A 161 -19.69 9.14 -29.85
N ASP A 162 -18.85 10.14 -29.55
CA ASP A 162 -18.91 11.49 -30.15
C ASP A 162 -18.56 11.52 -31.65
N LYS A 163 -18.00 10.42 -32.19
CA LYS A 163 -17.61 10.29 -33.61
C LYS A 163 -18.69 9.69 -34.54
N TYR A 164 -19.85 9.29 -34.02
CA TYR A 164 -20.97 8.73 -34.79
C TYR A 164 -22.28 9.39 -34.43
#